data_AF-A0A0K1JPB8-F1
#
_entry.id   AF-A0A0K1JPB8-F1
#
_cell.length_a   1.000
_cell.length_b   1.000
_cell.length_c   1.000
_cell.angle_alpha   90.00
_cell.angle_beta   90.00
_cell.angle_gamma   90.00
#
_symmetry.space_group_name_H-M   'P 1'
#
loop_
_entity.id
_entity.type
_entity.pdbx_description
1 polymer ?
#
loop_
_entity_poly.entity_id
_entity_poly.type
_entity_poly.pdbx_seq_one_letter_code
_entity_poly.pdbx_strand_id
1 'polypeptide(L)' 'MDGLNPTWWVPVMLGLMVVGLIWIVVFYLANGEAPIPGISYGNLAIGFGLIMVGFAMTTRWR' A
#
# COMPACT_ATOMS: atom_id res chain seq x y z
N MET A 1 -27.35 -15.15 15.51
CA MET A 1 -25.98 -14.94 16.08
C MET A 1 -25.03 -15.38 14.98
N ASP A 2 -24.96 -14.64 13.88
CA ASP A 2 -24.43 -15.21 12.64
C ASP A 2 -23.33 -14.32 12.11
N GLY A 3 -22.12 -14.65 12.59
CA GLY A 3 -20.84 -14.29 12.01
C GLY A 3 -20.61 -12.81 11.84
N LEU A 4 -19.90 -12.21 12.79
CA LEU A 4 -18.92 -11.16 12.46
C LEU A 4 -17.91 -11.78 11.47
N ASN A 5 -18.32 -11.94 10.21
CA ASN A 5 -17.44 -12.20 9.09
C ASN A 5 -16.38 -11.11 9.24
N PRO A 6 -15.09 -11.43 9.44
CA PRO A 6 -14.13 -10.45 9.90
C PRO A 6 -13.99 -9.35 8.84
N THR A 7 -14.81 -8.30 8.97
CA THR A 7 -14.86 -7.12 8.11
C THR A 7 -13.57 -6.33 8.21
N TRP A 8 -12.56 -6.83 8.93
CA TRP A 8 -11.20 -6.32 8.99
C TRP A 8 -10.40 -6.65 7.73
N TRP A 9 -10.74 -7.71 7.01
CA TRP A 9 -9.99 -8.10 5.79
C TRP A 9 -10.13 -7.06 4.66
N VAL A 10 -11.35 -6.60 4.41
CA VAL A 10 -11.67 -5.59 3.40
C VAL A 10 -10.98 -4.22 3.65
N PRO A 11 -11.05 -3.61 4.85
CA PRO A 11 -10.38 -2.35 5.16
C PRO A 11 -8.87 -2.49 5.29
N VAL A 12 -8.31 -3.66 5.64
CA VAL A 12 -6.86 -3.87 5.56
C VAL A 12 -6.39 -3.90 4.10
N MET A 13 -7.14 -4.57 3.21
CA MET A 13 -6.88 -4.59 1.77
C MET A 13 -6.94 -3.17 1.16
N LEU A 14 -8.03 -2.45 1.44
CA LEU A 14 -8.20 -1.05 1.01
C LEU A 14 -7.14 -0.13 1.63
N GLY A 15 -6.84 -0.31 2.92
CA GLY A 15 -5.79 0.43 3.62
C GLY A 15 -4.44 0.26 2.95
N LEU A 16 -4.03 -0.97 2.62
CA LEU A 16 -2.78 -1.22 1.92
C LEU A 16 -2.74 -0.60 0.52
N MET A 17 -3.84 -0.65 -0.25
CA MET A 17 -3.91 -0.01 -1.56
C MET A 17 -3.80 1.52 -1.46
N VAL A 18 -4.52 2.13 -0.51
CA VAL A 18 -4.49 3.57 -0.28
C VAL A 18 -3.12 4.01 0.24
N VAL A 19 -2.50 3.25 1.13
CA VAL A 19 -1.15 3.52 1.65
C VAL A 19 -0.11 3.44 0.51
N GLY A 20 -0.19 2.44 -0.36
CA GLY A 20 0.68 2.33 -1.53
C GLY A 20 0.53 3.52 -2.49
N LEU A 21 -0.72 3.96 -2.73
CA LEU A 21 -1.00 5.14 -3.56
C LEU A 21 -0.44 6.42 -2.92
N ILE A 22 -0.71 6.64 -1.62
CA ILE A 22 -0.21 7.79 -0.86
C ILE A 22 1.31 7.82 -0.89
N TRP A 23 1.98 6.67 -0.77
CA TRP A 23 3.44 6.59 -0.81
C TRP A 23 4.01 7.12 -2.13
N ILE A 24 3.44 6.68 -3.27
CA ILE A 24 3.86 7.14 -4.60
C ILE A 24 3.56 8.64 -4.77
N VAL A 25 2.38 9.09 -4.35
CA VAL A 25 1.99 10.51 -4.41
C VAL A 25 2.93 11.38 -3.60
N VAL A 26 3.27 10.99 -2.37
CA VAL A 26 4.23 11.71 -1.52
C VAL A 26 5.62 11.73 -2.16
N PHE A 27 6.08 10.61 -2.72
CA PHE A 27 7.37 10.55 -3.41
C PHE A 27 7.45 11.52 -4.59
N TYR A 28 6.40 11.59 -5.41
CA TYR A 28 6.31 12.52 -6.52
C TYR A 28 6.21 13.98 -6.05
N LEU A 29 5.40 14.25 -5.02
CA LEU A 29 5.26 15.60 -4.43
C LEU A 29 6.57 16.08 -3.81
N ALA A 30 7.36 15.17 -3.24
CA ALA A 30 8.63 15.47 -2.61
C ALA A 30 9.82 15.48 -3.58
N ASN A 31 9.60 15.40 -4.91
CA ASN A 31 10.66 15.39 -5.93
C ASN A 31 11.78 14.35 -5.66
N GLY A 32 11.45 13.24 -5.00
CA GLY A 32 12.41 12.20 -4.66
C GLY A 32 13.17 12.39 -3.34
N GLU A 33 12.87 13.42 -2.55
CA GLU A 33 13.49 13.68 -1.24
C GLU A 33 12.72 13.06 -0.06
N ALA A 34 11.44 12.72 -0.23
CA ALA A 34 10.62 12.08 0.81
C ALA A 34 9.86 10.87 0.23
N PRO A 35 9.40 9.89 1.04
CA PRO A 35 9.49 9.82 2.50
C PRO A 35 10.87 9.45 3.07
N ILE A 36 11.77 8.86 2.28
CA ILE A 36 13.15 8.58 2.71
C ILE A 36 14.15 9.30 1.79
N PRO A 37 14.83 10.36 2.28
CA PRO A 37 15.85 11.06 1.51
C PRO A 37 17.07 10.17 1.24
N GLY A 38 17.65 10.29 0.05
CA GLY A 38 18.88 9.59 -0.34
C GLY A 38 18.69 8.25 -1.05
N ILE A 39 17.47 7.70 -1.09
CA ILE A 39 17.19 6.42 -1.76
C ILE A 39 16.57 6.60 -3.17
N SER A 40 16.16 7.82 -3.56
CA SER A 40 15.59 8.17 -4.88
C SER A 40 14.66 7.07 -5.44
N TYR A 41 15.12 6.23 -6.37
CA TYR A 41 14.37 5.11 -6.95
C TYR A 41 13.87 4.04 -5.96
N GLY A 42 14.52 3.88 -4.79
CA GLY A 42 14.11 2.92 -3.77
C GLY A 42 12.74 3.23 -3.15
N ASN A 43 12.36 4.50 -3.05
CA ASN A 43 11.03 4.88 -2.58
C ASN A 43 9.94 4.45 -3.57
N LEU A 44 10.23 4.49 -4.88
CA LEU A 44 9.33 4.00 -5.92
C LEU A 44 9.15 2.48 -5.82
N ALA A 45 10.24 1.74 -5.59
CA ALA A 45 10.21 0.30 -5.38
C ALA A 45 9.39 -0.10 -4.14
N ILE A 46 9.47 0.66 -3.05
CA ILE A 46 8.64 0.46 -1.84
C ILE A 46 7.17 0.72 -2.14
N GLY A 47 6.83 1.82 -2.83
CA GLY A 47 5.46 2.12 -3.24
C GLY A 47 4.87 1.02 -4.14
N PHE A 48 5.66 0.52 -5.09
CA PHE A 48 5.28 -0.61 -5.94
C PHE A 48 5.09 -1.90 -5.14
N GLY A 49 5.99 -2.18 -4.19
CA GLY A 49 5.89 -3.32 -3.28
C GLY A 49 4.63 -3.28 -2.42
N LEU A 50 4.25 -2.11 -1.89
CA LEU A 50 3.01 -1.92 -1.12
C LEU A 50 1.77 -2.20 -1.97
N ILE A 51 1.72 -1.70 -3.21
CA ILE A 51 0.61 -1.97 -4.13
C ILE A 51 0.57 -3.46 -4.48
N MET A 52 1.71 -4.09 -4.76
CA MET A 52 1.81 -5.53 -5.01
C MET A 52 1.30 -6.36 -3.81
N VAL A 53 1.63 -5.97 -2.58
CA VAL A 53 1.14 -6.65 -1.37
C VAL A 53 -0.36 -6.44 -1.21
N GLY A 54 -0.87 -5.24 -1.45
CA GLY A 54 -2.32 -4.97 -1.49
C GLY A 54 -3.05 -5.85 -2.52
N PHE A 55 -2.45 -6.03 -3.70
CA PHE A 55 -2.96 -6.91 -4.76
C PHE A 55 -2.79 -8.41 -4.47
N ALA A 56 -1.73 -8.79 -3.77
CA ALA A 56 -1.53 -10.17 -3.32
C ALA A 56 -2.56 -10.55 -2.25
N MET A 57 -2.91 -9.60 -1.37
CA MET A 57 -4.02 -9.77 -0.43
C MET A 57 -5.36 -9.88 -1.17
N THR A 58 -5.60 -9.10 -2.23
CA THR A 58 -6.83 -9.28 -3.02
C THR A 58 -6.84 -10.67 -3.63
N THR A 59 -5.76 -11.14 -4.27
CA THR A 59 -5.73 -12.47 -4.91
C THR A 59 -5.79 -13.65 -3.93
N ARG A 60 -5.46 -13.44 -2.65
CA ARG A 60 -5.71 -14.41 -1.57
C ARG A 60 -7.19 -14.41 -1.14
N TRP A 61 -8.08 -14.58 -2.11
CA TRP A 61 -9.44 -15.03 -1.84
C TRP A 61 -9.38 -16.50 -1.45
N ARG A 62 -9.93 -16.81 -0.28
CA ARG A 62 -10.36 -18.14 0.11
C ARG A 62 -11.85 -18.24 -0.15
#